data_AF-A0A7Z1A3P8-F1
#
_entry.id   AF-A0A7Z1A3P8-F1
#
_cell.length_a   1.000
_cell.length_b   1.000
_cell.length_c   1.000
_cell.angle_alpha   90.00
_cell.angle_beta   90.00
_cell.angle_gamma   90.00
#
_symmetry.space_group_name_H-M   'P 1'
#
loop_
_entity.id
_entity.type
_entity.pdbx_description
1 polymer ?
#
loop_
_entity_poly.entity_id
_entity_poly.type
_entity_poly.pdbx_seq_one_letter_code
_entity_poly.pdbx_strand_id
1 'polypeptide(L)' 'MQRVIYSRLHDSIDAISYRYYGSSRVELILSANPRIHEHGAILPIGTPVIIPPMIVDAPKKQTIQLWD' A
#
# COMPACT_ATOMS: atom_id res chain seq x y z
N MET A 1 6.62 -0.37 14.44
CA MET A 1 7.74 -0.42 13.47
C MET A 1 7.16 -0.10 12.09
N GLN A 2 7.73 0.85 11.36
CA GLN A 2 7.31 1.15 9.97
C GLN A 2 7.59 -0.08 9.08
N ARG A 3 6.64 -0.45 8.23
CA ARG A 3 6.86 -1.51 7.23
C ARG A 3 7.09 -0.87 5.88
N VAL A 4 8.08 -1.39 5.16
CA VAL A 4 8.25 -1.09 3.73
C VAL A 4 7.59 -2.20 2.95
N ILE A 5 6.78 -1.83 1.97
CA ILE A 5 6.12 -2.75 1.05
C ILE A 5 6.49 -2.38 -0.38
N TYR A 6 6.46 -3.36 -1.27
CA TYR A 6 6.70 -3.13 -2.69
C TYR A 6 5.37 -3.14 -3.43
N SER A 7 5.11 -2.10 -4.22
CA SER A 7 3.94 -2.05 -5.12
C SER A 7 3.99 -3.18 -6.15
N ARG A 8 2.81 -3.68 -6.52
CA ARG A 8 2.62 -4.71 -7.55
C ARG A 8 2.15 -4.08 -8.87
N LEU A 9 1.99 -4.90 -9.90
CA LEU A 9 1.47 -4.47 -11.19
C LEU A 9 0.05 -3.92 -11.02
N HIS A 10 -0.18 -2.68 -11.47
CA HIS A 10 -1.42 -1.92 -11.27
C HIS A 10 -1.81 -1.69 -9.80
N ASP A 11 -0.86 -1.72 -8.87
CA ASP A 11 -1.12 -1.37 -7.47
C ASP A 11 -1.09 0.16 -7.32
N SER A 12 -2.03 0.70 -6.54
CA SER A 12 -2.23 2.13 -6.32
C SER A 12 -2.12 2.44 -4.84
N ILE A 13 -1.77 3.69 -4.50
CA ILE A 13 -1.67 4.15 -3.12
C ILE A 13 -2.99 3.91 -2.36
N ASP A 14 -4.12 4.08 -3.04
CA ASP A 14 -5.45 3.80 -2.48
C ASP A 14 -5.67 2.30 -2.21
N ALA A 15 -5.37 1.43 -3.18
CA ALA A 15 -5.48 -0.02 -3.02
C ALA A 15 -4.57 -0.56 -1.90
N ILE A 16 -3.35 -0.02 -1.81
CA ILE A 16 -2.42 -0.26 -0.72
C ILE A 16 -3.02 0.23 0.60
N SER A 17 -3.47 1.48 0.66
CA SER A 17 -4.06 2.06 1.86
C SER A 17 -5.22 1.21 2.35
N TYR A 18 -6.10 0.80 1.45
CA TYR A 18 -7.23 -0.07 1.77
C TYR A 18 -6.77 -1.45 2.27
N ARG A 19 -5.73 -2.01 1.66
CA ARG A 19 -5.12 -3.30 2.04
C ARG A 19 -4.29 -3.28 3.32
N TYR A 20 -3.95 -2.14 3.88
CA TYR A 20 -3.16 -2.10 5.13
C TYR A 20 -3.94 -1.43 6.26
N TYR A 21 -4.75 -0.42 5.93
CA TYR A 21 -5.52 0.34 6.90
C TYR A 21 -7.02 0.01 6.88
N GLY A 22 -7.52 -0.76 5.90
CA GLY A 22 -8.96 -0.99 5.73
C GLY A 22 -9.73 0.28 5.35
N SER A 23 -9.04 1.35 4.97
CA SER A 23 -9.61 2.67 4.69
C SER A 23 -8.73 3.43 3.71
N SER A 24 -9.31 4.39 2.98
CA SER A 24 -8.56 5.31 2.13
C SER A 24 -7.91 6.40 2.99
N ARG A 25 -6.75 6.08 3.55
CA ARG A 25 -5.84 6.99 4.24
C ARG A 25 -4.57 7.18 3.42
N VAL A 26 -4.77 7.52 2.16
CA VAL A 26 -3.69 7.88 1.23
C VAL A 26 -2.85 9.02 1.81
N GLU A 27 -3.45 9.97 2.52
CA GLU A 27 -2.78 11.12 3.13
C GLU A 27 -1.64 10.75 4.09
N LEU A 28 -1.77 9.66 4.85
CA LEU A 28 -0.72 9.22 5.77
C LEU A 28 0.47 8.61 5.04
N ILE A 29 0.19 7.78 4.04
CA ILE A 29 1.21 7.21 3.17
C ILE A 29 1.91 8.34 2.42
N LEU A 30 1.14 9.32 1.96
CA LEU A 30 1.60 10.45 1.20
C LEU A 30 2.49 11.37 2.03
N SER A 31 2.08 11.67 3.26
CA SER A 31 2.88 12.42 4.24
C SER A 31 4.19 11.73 4.60
N ALA A 32 4.18 10.39 4.70
CA ALA A 32 5.38 9.59 4.92
C ALA A 32 6.23 9.41 3.65
N ASN A 33 5.68 9.61 2.45
CA ASN A 33 6.34 9.42 1.17
C ASN A 33 6.11 10.62 0.23
N PRO A 34 6.75 11.78 0.50
CA PRO A 34 6.70 12.97 -0.36
C PRO A 34 7.05 12.72 -1.83
N ARG A 35 7.82 11.68 -2.15
CA ARG A 35 8.22 11.37 -3.53
C ARG A 35 7.22 10.49 -4.30
N ILE A 36 6.26 9.89 -3.60
CA ILE A 36 5.29 8.98 -4.24
C ILE A 36 4.29 9.72 -5.14
N HIS A 37 3.97 10.96 -4.80
CA HIS A 37 3.09 11.86 -5.56
C HIS A 37 3.50 11.99 -7.03
N GLU A 38 4.81 11.93 -7.32
CA GLU A 38 5.37 12.09 -8.66
C GLU A 38 5.09 10.90 -9.57
N HIS A 39 4.77 9.73 -9.00
CA HIS A 39 4.50 8.50 -9.76
C HIS A 39 3.06 8.43 -10.30
N GLY A 40 2.15 9.30 -9.83
CA GLY A 40 0.76 9.35 -10.28
C GLY A 40 -0.15 8.31 -9.60
N ALA A 41 -1.33 8.07 -10.20
CA ALA A 41 -2.37 7.22 -9.61
C ALA A 41 -1.99 5.72 -9.52
N ILE A 42 -1.08 5.26 -10.38
CA ILE A 42 -0.59 3.87 -10.44
C ILE A 42 0.90 3.89 -10.10
N LEU A 43 1.29 3.11 -9.09
CA LEU A 43 2.70 2.99 -8.72
C LEU A 43 3.40 2.05 -9.70
N PRO A 44 4.60 2.39 -10.19
CA PRO A 44 5.41 1.44 -10.95
C PRO A 44 5.72 0.22 -10.08
N ILE A 45 5.80 -0.96 -10.70
CA ILE A 45 6.08 -2.20 -9.99
C ILE A 45 7.42 -2.12 -9.24
N GLY A 46 7.45 -2.65 -8.01
CA GLY A 46 8.66 -2.62 -7.20
C GLY A 46 8.99 -1.27 -6.57
N THR A 47 8.05 -0.31 -6.59
CA THR A 47 8.23 0.96 -5.86
C THR A 47 8.16 0.69 -4.36
N PRO A 48 9.19 1.08 -3.59
CA PRO A 48 9.16 0.95 -2.14
C PRO A 48 8.21 2.00 -1.56
N VAL A 49 7.13 1.55 -0.92
CA VAL A 49 6.16 2.39 -0.21
C VAL A 49 6.35 2.21 1.28
N ILE A 50 6.66 3.29 1.97
CA ILE A 50 6.78 3.28 3.43
C ILE A 50 5.38 3.39 4.02
N ILE A 51 4.94 2.36 4.73
CA ILE A 51 3.66 2.33 5.43
C ILE A 51 3.92 2.77 6.87
N PRO A 52 3.52 4.00 7.27
CA PRO A 52 3.61 4.41 8.66
C PRO A 52 2.78 3.46 9.54
N PRO A 53 3.27 3.08 10.72
CA PRO A 53 2.58 2.16 11.61
C PRO A 53 1.29 2.83 12.06
N MET A 54 0.19 2.24 11.65
CA MET A 54 -1.11 2.54 12.19
C MET A 54 -1.54 1.29 12.95
N ILE A 55 -2.11 1.49 14.13
CA ILE A 55 -2.66 0.40 14.94
C ILE A 55 -3.93 -0.07 14.21
N VAL A 56 -3.77 -0.88 13.18
CA VAL A 56 -4.85 -1.52 12.46
C VAL A 56 -4.36 -2.90 12.10
N ASP A 57 -4.98 -3.87 12.77
CA ASP A 57 -4.81 -5.30 12.59
C ASP A 57 -4.77 -5.63 11.10
N ALA A 58 -3.63 -6.20 10.70
CA ALA A 58 -3.33 -6.53 9.31
C ALA A 58 -4.51 -7.26 8.67
N PRO A 59 -5.09 -6.75 7.57
CA PRO A 59 -6.13 -7.50 6.88
C PRO A 59 -5.46 -8.76 6.35
N LYS A 60 -5.96 -9.90 6.84
CA LYS A 60 -5.65 -11.23 6.34
C LYS A 60 -5.83 -11.19 4.83
N LYS A 61 -4.74 -11.06 4.06
CA LYS A 61 -4.77 -11.35 2.63
C LYS A 61 -5.09 -12.83 2.52
N GLN A 62 -6.37 -13.16 2.39
CA GLN A 62 -6.80 -14.40 1.79
C GLN A 62 -6.16 -14.43 0.41
N THR A 63 -5.06 -15.16 0.35
CA THR A 63 -4.48 -15.58 -0.90
C THR A 63 -5.50 -16.59 -1.43
N ILE A 64 -6.43 -16.11 -2.26
CA ILE A 64 -7.26 -16.98 -3.08
C ILE A 64 -6.25 -17.68 -4.01
N GLN A 65 -5.76 -18.83 -3.54
CA GLN A 65 -5.10 -19.80 -4.39
C GLN A 65 -6.23 -20.50 -5.14
N LEU A 66 -6.58 -19.93 -6.29
CA LEU A 66 -7.41 -20.61 -7.27
C LEU A 66 -6.46 -21.36 -8.20
N TRP A 67 -6.14 -22.60 -7.86
CA TRP A 67 -5.57 -23.56 -8.82
C TRP A 67 -6.26 -24.90 -8.61
N ASP A 68 -6.86 -25.35 -9.73
CA ASP A 68 -7.49 -26.65 -10.09
C ASP A 68 -7.90 -27.63 -8.98
#